data_AF-K2AF13-F1
#
_entry.id   AF-K2AF13-F1
#
_cell.length_a   1.000
_cell.length_b   1.000
_cell.length_c   1.000
_cell.angle_alpha   90.00
_cell.angle_beta   90.00
_cell.angle_gamma   90.00
#
_symmetry.space_group_name_H-M   'P 1'
#
loop_
_entity.id
_entity.type
_entity.pdbx_description
1 polymer ?
#
loop_
_entity_poly.entity_id
_entity_poly.type
_entity_poly.pdbx_seq_one_letter_code
_entity_poly.pdbx_strand_id
1 'polypeptide(L)'
;MKIKFNPETVTLILEIDNKAIDLNIKRIEAEKLDLLEKKEFHFTIIGSKTGEEILKSLENLSKIKRNEILDKIRKTSELINWIVNPENNFYYLENSYNNPNTIFEKRKSIIQVVTIDKINEFYEKLNSLLKKQFEVPFPHITLFTNSTREETKLRWIGIYSKRHFEELNPKDI
;
A
#
# COMPACT_ATOMS: atom_id res chain seq x y z
N MET A 1 14.34 4.77 6.60
CA MET A 1 13.00 4.17 6.50
C MET A 1 12.41 4.06 7.90
N LYS A 2 11.15 4.42 8.10
CA LYS A 2 10.48 4.38 9.41
C LYS A 2 9.26 3.46 9.35
N ILE A 3 9.16 2.54 10.31
CA ILE A 3 8.01 1.65 10.44
C ILE A 3 6.87 2.41 11.13
N LYS A 4 5.69 2.44 10.52
CA LYS A 4 4.48 3.04 11.10
C LYS A 4 3.37 1.99 11.14
N PHE A 5 2.99 1.59 12.34
CA PHE A 5 1.85 0.71 12.60
C PHE A 5 0.73 1.51 13.26
N ASN A 6 -0.48 1.47 12.69
CA ASN A 6 -1.67 2.03 13.30
C ASN A 6 -2.56 0.90 13.85
N PRO A 7 -2.72 0.77 15.18
CA PRO A 7 -3.53 -0.31 15.76
C PRO A 7 -5.04 -0.14 15.57
N GLU A 8 -5.53 1.06 15.28
CA GLU A 8 -6.96 1.34 15.09
C GLU A 8 -7.46 0.80 13.75
N THR A 9 -6.65 0.97 12.70
CA THR A 9 -6.94 0.52 11.33
C THR A 9 -6.15 -0.73 10.92
N VAL A 10 -5.23 -1.16 11.78
CA VAL A 10 -4.28 -2.27 11.55
C VAL A 10 -3.51 -2.08 10.24
N THR A 11 -3.17 -0.84 9.92
CA THR A 11 -2.31 -0.55 8.77
C THR A 11 -0.85 -0.57 9.19
N LEU A 12 0.00 -1.08 8.31
CA LEU A 12 1.45 -1.11 8.48
C LEU A 12 2.09 -0.57 7.22
N ILE A 13 2.85 0.51 7.35
CA ILE A 13 3.60 1.11 6.24
C ILE A 13 5.07 1.28 6.61
N LEU A 14 5.92 1.19 5.59
CA LEU A 14 7.33 1.57 5.65
C LEU A 14 7.46 2.95 5.00
N GLU A 15 7.58 3.99 5.81
CA GLU A 15 7.76 5.36 5.34
C GLU A 15 9.20 5.59 4.87
N ILE A 16 9.33 6.29 3.75
CA ILE A 16 10.59 6.54 3.07
C ILE A 16 10.87 8.04 3.07
N ASP A 17 12.15 8.41 3.15
CA ASP A 17 12.56 9.79 2.91
C ASP A 17 12.31 10.14 1.44
N ASN A 18 11.65 11.26 1.19
CA ASN A 18 11.39 11.76 -0.17
C ASN A 18 12.67 11.90 -1.00
N LYS A 19 13.82 12.17 -0.36
CA LYS A 19 15.11 12.29 -1.05
C LYS A 19 15.64 10.97 -1.61
N ALA A 20 15.11 9.84 -1.17
CA ALA A 20 15.50 8.52 -1.65
C ALA A 20 14.78 8.10 -2.94
N ILE A 21 13.79 8.89 -3.40
CA ILE A 21 12.99 8.62 -4.59
C ILE A 21 13.39 9.60 -5.69
N ASP A 22 13.90 9.09 -6.82
CA ASP A 22 14.19 9.92 -7.98
C ASP A 22 12.96 10.06 -8.88
N LEU A 23 12.21 11.15 -8.68
CA LEU A 23 11.03 11.47 -9.49
C LEU A 23 11.38 11.89 -10.93
N ASN A 24 12.63 12.28 -11.20
CA ASN A 24 13.02 12.74 -12.54
C ASN A 24 12.86 11.63 -13.58
N ILE A 25 12.99 10.36 -13.16
CA ILE A 25 12.92 9.17 -14.03
C ILE A 25 11.60 9.11 -14.82
N LYS A 26 10.49 9.62 -14.26
CA LYS A 26 9.15 9.59 -14.89
C LYS A 26 8.44 10.93 -14.94
N ARG A 27 9.14 12.05 -14.71
CA ARG A 27 8.51 13.38 -14.69
C ARG A 27 7.91 13.75 -16.05
N ILE A 28 8.63 13.50 -17.15
CA ILE A 28 8.16 13.83 -18.50
C ILE A 28 6.90 13.04 -18.85
N GLU A 29 6.87 11.75 -18.53
CA GLU A 29 5.71 10.88 -18.72
C GLU A 29 4.53 11.34 -17.86
N ALA A 30 4.79 11.69 -16.59
CA ALA A 30 3.77 12.19 -15.67
C ALA A 30 3.13 13.49 -16.16
N GLU A 31 3.92 14.44 -16.67
CA GLU A 31 3.43 15.70 -17.24
C GLU A 31 2.52 15.45 -18.46
N LYS A 32 2.92 14.56 -19.37
CA LYS A 32 2.10 14.16 -20.53
C LYS A 32 0.77 13.52 -20.12
N LEU A 33 0.73 12.85 -18.96
CA LEU A 33 -0.44 12.16 -18.43
C LEU A 33 -1.29 13.03 -17.50
N ASP A 34 -0.91 14.30 -17.30
CA ASP A 34 -1.49 15.23 -16.33
C ASP A 34 -1.49 14.63 -14.91
N LEU A 35 -0.32 14.21 -14.42
CA LEU A 35 -0.14 13.65 -13.08
C LEU A 35 0.68 14.57 -12.18
N LEU A 36 0.33 14.60 -10.91
CA LEU A 36 1.00 15.39 -9.89
C LEU A 36 1.96 14.53 -9.07
N GLU A 37 3.11 15.11 -8.72
CA GLU A 37 4.07 14.48 -7.81
C GLU A 37 3.46 14.24 -6.43
N LYS A 38 3.66 13.04 -5.87
CA LYS A 38 3.35 12.80 -4.46
C LYS A 38 4.36 13.51 -3.56
N LYS A 39 3.86 13.98 -2.42
CA LYS A 39 4.67 14.64 -1.38
C LYS A 39 5.15 13.68 -0.29
N GLU A 40 4.62 12.46 -0.27
CA GLU A 40 4.89 11.46 0.76
C GLU A 40 4.94 10.08 0.13
N PHE A 41 5.95 9.31 0.52
CA PHE A 41 6.25 8.00 -0.04
C PHE A 41 6.30 6.93 1.05
N HIS A 42 5.67 5.80 0.75
CA HIS A 42 5.68 4.65 1.63
C HIS A 42 5.45 3.36 0.85
N PHE A 43 5.91 2.24 1.42
CA PHE A 43 5.48 0.91 1.02
C PHE A 43 4.39 0.43 1.96
N THR A 44 3.27 -0.05 1.40
CA THR A 44 2.19 -0.62 2.21
C THR A 44 2.51 -2.09 2.48
N ILE A 45 2.68 -2.45 3.75
CA ILE A 45 2.87 -3.85 4.19
C ILE A 45 1.54 -4.46 4.62
N ILE A 46 0.72 -3.75 5.39
CA ILE A 46 -0.68 -4.11 5.66
C ILE A 46 -1.54 -2.93 5.21
N GLY A 47 -2.30 -3.15 4.13
CA GLY A 47 -3.25 -2.18 3.58
C GLY A 47 -4.61 -2.22 4.28
N SER A 48 -5.46 -1.23 4.00
CA SER A 48 -6.77 -1.08 4.66
C SER A 48 -7.65 -2.32 4.57
N LYS A 49 -7.72 -2.96 3.39
CA LYS A 49 -8.52 -4.18 3.20
C LYS A 49 -8.09 -5.31 4.14
N THR A 50 -6.79 -5.61 4.19
CA THR A 50 -6.25 -6.63 5.09
C THR A 50 -6.42 -6.20 6.55
N GLY A 51 -6.20 -4.93 6.87
CA GLY A 51 -6.40 -4.38 8.21
C GLY A 51 -7.83 -4.56 8.72
N GLU A 52 -8.83 -4.29 7.89
CA GLU A 52 -10.25 -4.53 8.19
C GLU A 52 -10.55 -6.01 8.44
N GLU A 53 -9.99 -6.93 7.63
CA GLU A 53 -10.15 -8.37 7.84
C GLU A 53 -9.50 -8.84 9.16
N ILE A 54 -8.34 -8.28 9.50
CA ILE A 54 -7.70 -8.53 10.80
C ILE A 54 -8.61 -8.02 11.93
N LEU A 55 -9.09 -6.78 11.85
CA LEU A 55 -9.99 -6.21 12.88
C LEU A 55 -11.24 -7.06 13.10
N LYS A 56 -11.90 -7.49 12.01
CA LYS A 56 -13.04 -8.41 12.07
C LYS A 56 -12.70 -9.73 12.76
N SER A 57 -11.51 -10.28 12.50
CA SER A 57 -11.06 -11.51 13.17
C SER A 57 -10.84 -11.36 14.68
N LEU A 58 -10.65 -10.13 15.16
CA LEU A 58 -10.41 -9.81 16.57
C LEU A 58 -11.66 -9.29 17.30
N GLU A 59 -12.79 -9.12 16.60
CA GLU A 59 -13.98 -8.44 17.12
C GLU A 59 -14.60 -9.15 18.35
N ASN A 60 -14.58 -10.49 18.36
CA ASN A 60 -15.12 -11.30 19.46
C ASN A 60 -14.15 -11.52 20.62
N LEU A 61 -12.94 -10.92 20.57
CA LEU A 61 -11.95 -11.05 21.63
C LEU A 61 -12.13 -9.96 22.69
N SER A 62 -11.71 -10.26 23.92
CA SER A 62 -11.62 -9.23 24.95
C SER A 62 -10.66 -8.12 24.53
N LYS A 63 -10.89 -6.89 25.01
CA LYS A 63 -10.01 -5.73 24.73
C LYS A 63 -8.54 -6.02 25.05
N ILE A 64 -8.28 -6.73 26.16
CA ILE A 64 -6.93 -7.14 26.57
C ILE A 64 -6.33 -8.05 25.50
N LYS A 65 -7.06 -9.09 25.07
CA LYS A 65 -6.54 -10.05 24.10
C LYS A 65 -6.33 -9.45 22.72
N ARG A 66 -7.24 -8.56 22.29
CA ARG A 66 -7.08 -7.76 21.07
C ARG A 66 -5.80 -6.94 21.12
N ASN A 67 -5.57 -6.20 22.21
CA ASN A 67 -4.37 -5.38 22.38
C ASN A 67 -3.08 -6.22 22.38
N GLU A 68 -3.08 -7.40 23.01
CA GLU A 68 -1.94 -8.32 22.96
C GLU A 68 -1.61 -8.76 21.52
N ILE A 69 -2.62 -9.07 20.72
CA ILE A 69 -2.41 -9.50 19.33
C ILE A 69 -1.89 -8.34 18.47
N LEU A 70 -2.47 -7.15 18.61
CA LEU A 70 -2.00 -5.95 17.90
C LEU A 70 -0.57 -5.59 18.28
N ASP A 71 -0.21 -5.71 19.56
CA ASP A 71 1.17 -5.51 20.01
C ASP A 71 2.14 -6.56 19.43
N LYS A 72 1.70 -7.82 19.31
CA LYS A 72 2.50 -8.87 18.65
C LYS A 72 2.71 -8.58 17.16
N ILE A 73 1.68 -8.10 16.44
CA ILE A 73 1.82 -7.71 15.02
C ILE A 73 2.86 -6.59 14.90
N ARG A 74 2.74 -5.55 15.73
CA ARG A 74 3.70 -4.43 15.78
C ARG A 74 5.12 -4.89 16.08
N LYS A 75 5.32 -5.68 17.13
CA LYS A 75 6.65 -6.22 17.49
C LYS A 75 7.22 -7.10 16.39
N THR A 76 6.38 -7.90 15.72
CA THR A 76 6.82 -8.74 14.60
C THR A 76 7.34 -7.88 13.45
N SER A 77 6.67 -6.78 13.11
CA SER A 77 7.16 -5.88 12.05
C SER A 77 8.45 -5.14 12.45
N GLU A 78 8.62 -4.79 13.72
CA GLU A 78 9.83 -4.14 14.25
C GLU A 78 11.07 -5.06 14.26
N LEU A 79 10.88 -6.37 14.37
CA LEU A 79 11.97 -7.35 14.37
C LEU A 79 12.47 -7.71 12.96
N ILE A 80 11.73 -7.35 11.92
CA ILE A 80 12.12 -7.65 10.54
C ILE A 80 13.08 -6.57 10.05
N ASN A 81 14.23 -7.02 9.55
CA ASN A 81 15.15 -6.15 8.82
C ASN A 81 14.63 -5.93 7.40
N TRP A 82 13.76 -4.94 7.23
CA TRP A 82 13.18 -4.59 5.95
C TRP A 82 14.24 -4.02 5.00
N ILE A 83 14.41 -4.68 3.87
CA ILE A 83 15.22 -4.20 2.75
C ILE A 83 14.28 -4.05 1.57
N VAL A 84 14.30 -2.88 0.93
CA VAL A 84 13.45 -2.60 -0.22
C VAL A 84 14.34 -2.22 -1.40
N ASN A 85 14.19 -2.94 -2.51
CA ASN A 85 14.94 -2.70 -3.72
C ASN A 85 13.99 -2.24 -4.82
N PRO A 86 14.05 -0.97 -5.23
CA PRO A 86 13.28 -0.48 -6.35
C PRO A 86 13.68 -1.18 -7.65
N GLU A 87 12.69 -1.56 -8.46
CA GLU A 87 12.91 -2.16 -9.77
C GLU A 87 12.82 -1.09 -10.87
N ASN A 88 13.39 -1.37 -12.04
CA ASN A 88 13.27 -0.52 -13.23
C ASN A 88 11.98 -0.80 -14.00
N ASN A 89 10.89 -1.07 -13.28
CA ASN A 89 9.57 -1.39 -13.83
C ASN A 89 8.56 -0.39 -13.31
N PHE A 90 7.95 0.35 -14.24
CA PHE A 90 7.01 1.42 -13.95
C PHE A 90 5.71 1.15 -14.67
N TYR A 91 4.60 1.47 -14.02
CA TYR A 91 3.28 1.24 -14.60
C TYR A 91 2.38 2.45 -14.42
N TYR A 92 1.70 2.80 -15.50
CA TYR A 92 0.53 3.66 -15.47
C TYR A 92 -0.71 2.84 -15.15
N LEU A 93 -1.50 3.35 -14.21
CA LEU A 93 -2.76 2.78 -13.75
C LEU A 93 -3.87 3.80 -13.87
N GLU A 94 -5.07 3.30 -14.18
CA GLU A 94 -6.28 4.09 -14.25
C GLU A 94 -7.44 3.28 -13.65
N ASN A 95 -8.24 3.90 -12.78
CA ASN A 95 -9.40 3.23 -12.20
C ASN A 95 -10.56 4.21 -11.99
N SER A 96 -11.78 3.70 -12.09
CA SER A 96 -13.01 4.46 -11.87
C SER A 96 -13.75 3.95 -10.64
N TYR A 97 -14.04 4.86 -9.73
CA TYR A 97 -14.77 4.62 -8.50
C TYR A 97 -16.18 5.18 -8.66
N ASN A 98 -17.16 4.29 -8.68
CA ASN A 98 -18.59 4.64 -8.70
C ASN A 98 -19.26 4.10 -7.44
N ASN A 99 -19.23 4.90 -6.38
CA ASN A 99 -19.85 4.55 -5.11
C ASN A 99 -21.22 5.25 -5.01
N PRO A 100 -22.30 4.56 -4.60
CA PRO A 100 -23.65 5.14 -4.57
C PRO A 100 -23.78 6.45 -3.78
N ASN A 101 -22.88 6.64 -2.80
CA ASN A 101 -22.87 7.78 -1.89
C ASN A 101 -21.80 8.83 -2.24
N THR A 102 -21.06 8.67 -3.34
CA THR A 102 -20.00 9.59 -3.74
C THR A 102 -20.09 9.94 -5.22
N ILE A 103 -19.67 11.15 -5.57
CA ILE A 103 -19.52 11.58 -6.96
C ILE A 103 -18.51 10.64 -7.66
N PHE A 104 -18.84 10.24 -8.89
CA PHE A 104 -17.95 9.49 -9.77
C PHE A 104 -16.53 10.08 -9.76
N GLU A 105 -15.55 9.21 -9.54
CA GLU A 105 -14.16 9.62 -9.44
C GLU A 105 -13.29 8.72 -10.32
N LYS A 106 -12.54 9.32 -11.23
CA LYS A 106 -11.53 8.61 -12.00
C LYS A 106 -10.16 8.99 -11.48
N ARG A 107 -9.39 8.00 -11.05
CA ARG A 107 -8.02 8.17 -10.57
C ARG A 107 -7.03 7.63 -11.57
N LYS A 108 -5.86 8.23 -11.56
CA LYS A 108 -4.68 7.83 -12.33
C LYS A 108 -3.48 7.77 -11.40
N SER A 109 -2.56 6.86 -11.68
CA SER A 109 -1.32 6.76 -10.90
C SER A 109 -0.17 6.25 -11.76
N ILE A 110 1.04 6.76 -11.50
CA ILE A 110 2.28 6.07 -11.89
C ILE A 110 2.82 5.39 -10.64
N ILE A 111 3.10 4.10 -10.75
CA ILE A 111 3.76 3.32 -9.71
C ILE A 111 5.11 2.81 -10.19
N GLN A 112 6.00 2.53 -9.24
CA GLN A 112 7.21 1.76 -9.45
C GLN A 112 7.10 0.46 -8.66
N VAL A 113 7.43 -0.66 -9.30
CA VAL A 113 7.50 -1.97 -8.64
C VAL A 113 8.74 -2.02 -7.77
N VAL A 114 8.62 -2.70 -6.63
CA VAL A 114 9.74 -2.95 -5.74
C VAL A 114 9.76 -4.39 -5.29
N THR A 115 10.93 -4.87 -4.88
CA THR A 115 11.02 -6.07 -4.04
C THR A 115 11.15 -5.65 -2.58
N ILE A 116 10.51 -6.39 -1.67
CA ILE A 116 10.65 -6.19 -0.23
C ILE A 116 11.12 -7.50 0.39
N ASP A 117 12.36 -7.53 0.84
CA ASP A 117 12.92 -8.71 1.48
C ASP A 117 12.13 -9.05 2.76
N LYS A 118 11.97 -10.36 3.00
CA LYS A 118 11.30 -10.90 4.20
C LYS A 118 9.83 -10.52 4.37
N ILE A 119 9.18 -9.92 3.37
CA ILE A 119 7.73 -9.68 3.43
C ILE A 119 6.95 -11.00 3.54
N ASN A 120 7.41 -12.07 2.88
CA ASN A 120 6.82 -13.40 3.00
C ASN A 120 6.96 -13.94 4.43
N GLU A 121 8.15 -13.80 5.05
CA GLU A 121 8.37 -14.20 6.45
C GLU A 121 7.45 -13.44 7.42
N PHE A 122 7.23 -12.13 7.19
CA PHE A 122 6.25 -11.36 7.95
C PHE A 122 4.86 -11.96 7.86
N TYR A 123 4.41 -12.25 6.63
CA TYR A 123 3.08 -12.77 6.37
C TYR A 123 2.89 -14.19 6.89
N GLU A 124 3.92 -15.05 6.86
CA GLU A 124 3.90 -16.36 7.51
C GLU A 124 3.65 -16.23 9.03
N LYS A 125 4.36 -15.31 9.70
CA LYS A 125 4.16 -15.05 11.15
C LYS A 125 2.80 -14.45 11.44
N LEU A 126 2.33 -13.51 10.61
CA LEU A 126 1.00 -12.90 10.73
C LEU A 126 -0.11 -13.94 10.58
N ASN A 127 -0.01 -14.79 9.54
CA ASN A 127 -0.95 -15.85 9.24
C ASN A 127 -1.00 -16.90 10.35
N SER A 128 0.16 -17.28 10.90
CA SER A 128 0.25 -18.18 12.05
C SER A 128 -0.39 -17.58 13.30
N LEU A 129 -0.10 -16.30 13.61
CA LEU A 129 -0.64 -15.59 14.77
C LEU A 129 -2.17 -15.51 14.74
N LEU A 130 -2.75 -15.27 13.55
CA LEU A 130 -4.18 -15.03 13.38
C LEU A 130 -4.96 -16.28 12.94
N LYS A 131 -4.26 -17.39 12.63
CA LYS A 131 -4.84 -18.60 12.03
C LYS A 131 -5.64 -18.27 10.76
N LYS A 132 -5.03 -17.45 9.88
CA LYS A 132 -5.58 -16.96 8.62
C LYS A 132 -4.59 -17.18 7.48
N GLN A 133 -5.03 -16.94 6.25
CA GLN A 133 -4.20 -16.99 5.05
C GLN A 133 -4.37 -15.69 4.27
N PHE A 134 -3.77 -14.62 4.78
CA PHE A 134 -3.68 -13.36 4.06
C PHE A 134 -2.66 -13.49 2.92
N GLU A 135 -3.04 -12.97 1.76
CA GLU A 135 -2.16 -12.81 0.61
C GLU A 135 -1.16 -11.67 0.87
N VAL A 136 0.08 -11.86 0.42
CA VAL A 136 1.11 -10.82 0.43
C VAL A 136 0.71 -9.74 -0.60
N PRO A 137 0.73 -8.45 -0.24
CA PRO A 137 0.32 -7.39 -1.15
C PRO A 137 1.32 -7.26 -2.30
N PHE A 138 0.86 -6.78 -3.45
CA PHE A 138 1.75 -6.45 -4.56
C PHE A 138 2.68 -5.30 -4.14
N PRO A 139 4.00 -5.50 -4.01
CA PRO A 139 4.87 -4.46 -3.48
C PRO A 139 5.16 -3.41 -4.53
N HIS A 140 4.80 -2.16 -4.22
CA HIS A 140 4.98 -1.02 -5.12
C HIS A 140 5.05 0.27 -4.31
N ILE A 141 5.52 1.33 -4.96
CA ILE A 141 5.41 2.71 -4.50
C ILE A 141 4.65 3.54 -5.53
N THR A 142 3.74 4.39 -5.07
CA THR A 142 3.09 5.38 -5.95
C THR A 142 3.95 6.64 -6.04
N LEU A 143 4.27 7.06 -7.26
CA LEU A 143 5.12 8.22 -7.53
C LEU A 143 4.31 9.46 -7.87
N PHE A 144 3.33 9.30 -8.77
CA PHE A 144 2.49 10.38 -9.26
C PHE A 144 1.02 9.97 -9.22
N THR A 145 0.14 10.94 -9.03
CA THR A 145 -1.31 10.72 -8.96
C THR A 145 -2.08 11.86 -9.60
N ASN A 146 -3.27 11.56 -10.10
CA ASN A 146 -4.29 12.57 -10.34
C ASN A 146 -5.68 11.96 -10.13
N SER A 147 -6.67 12.82 -9.91
CA SER A 147 -8.07 12.47 -9.80
C SER A 147 -8.90 13.52 -10.52
N THR A 148 -10.04 13.11 -11.08
CA THR A 148 -11.03 14.04 -11.63
C THR A 148 -11.67 14.94 -10.57
N ARG A 149 -11.43 14.69 -9.29
CA ARG A 149 -11.91 15.48 -8.15
C ARG A 149 -10.76 16.25 -7.51
N GLU A 150 -10.91 17.56 -7.45
CA GLU A 150 -9.87 18.52 -7.00
C GLU A 150 -9.29 18.17 -5.62
N GLU A 151 -10.17 17.88 -4.65
CA GLU A 151 -9.82 17.56 -3.27
C GLU A 151 -9.14 16.20 -3.09
N THR A 152 -9.09 15.40 -4.16
CA THR A 152 -8.53 14.06 -4.16
C THR A 152 -7.44 13.86 -5.21
N LYS A 153 -6.93 14.93 -5.84
CA LYS A 153 -5.89 14.83 -6.87
C LYS A 153 -4.67 14.00 -6.44
N LEU A 154 -4.30 14.09 -5.16
CA LEU A 154 -3.15 13.34 -4.63
C LEU A 154 -3.50 11.91 -4.14
N ARG A 155 -4.77 11.47 -4.22
CA ARG A 155 -5.17 10.11 -3.85
C ARG A 155 -4.73 9.12 -4.92
N TRP A 156 -4.25 7.97 -4.48
CA TRP A 156 -3.79 6.90 -5.35
C TRP A 156 -4.86 5.83 -5.57
N ILE A 157 -4.58 4.93 -6.50
CA ILE A 157 -5.33 3.70 -6.73
C ILE A 157 -4.80 2.65 -5.75
N GLY A 158 -5.66 2.10 -4.89
CA GLY A 158 -5.27 1.02 -3.99
C GLY A 158 -4.98 -0.27 -4.76
N ILE A 159 -3.86 -0.94 -4.47
CA ILE A 159 -3.48 -2.23 -5.06
C ILE A 159 -3.31 -3.22 -3.91
N TYR A 160 -4.07 -4.31 -3.94
CA TYR A 160 -4.22 -5.19 -2.77
C TYR A 160 -3.51 -6.53 -2.94
N SER A 161 -3.28 -6.94 -4.18
CA SER A 161 -2.62 -8.18 -4.55
C SER A 161 -2.12 -8.10 -5.98
N LYS A 162 -1.31 -9.09 -6.41
CA LYS A 162 -0.84 -9.17 -7.80
C LYS A 162 -2.01 -9.33 -8.78
N ARG A 163 -2.99 -10.16 -8.42
CA ARG A 163 -4.23 -10.31 -9.21
C ARG A 163 -4.99 -9.00 -9.35
N HIS A 164 -5.15 -8.24 -8.26
CA HIS A 164 -5.81 -6.93 -8.35
C HIS A 164 -5.02 -5.95 -9.24
N PHE A 165 -3.69 -5.98 -9.17
CA PHE A 165 -2.84 -5.18 -10.07
C PHE A 165 -3.09 -5.53 -11.55
N GLU A 166 -3.22 -6.81 -11.88
CA GLU A 166 -3.50 -7.27 -13.24
C GLU A 166 -4.92 -6.89 -13.71
N GLU A 167 -5.91 -6.97 -12.83
CA GLU A 167 -7.29 -6.53 -13.09
C GLU A 167 -7.38 -5.04 -13.44
N LEU A 168 -6.42 -4.22 -12.98
CA LEU A 168 -6.32 -2.79 -13.33
C LEU A 168 -5.77 -2.54 -14.75
N ASN A 169 -5.42 -3.58 -15.52
CA ASN A 169 -4.85 -3.50 -16.87
C ASN A 169 -3.67 -2.50 -16.96
N PRO A 170 -2.59 -2.75 -16.21
CA PRO A 170 -1.48 -1.82 -16.09
C PRO A 170 -0.77 -1.62 -17.43
N LYS A 171 -0.35 -0.38 -17.72
CA LYS A 171 0.44 -0.06 -18.90
C LYS A 171 1.88 0.17 -18.49
N ASP A 172 2.79 -0.61 -19.05
CA ASP A 172 4.24 -0.40 -18.90
C ASP A 172 4.63 0.94 -19.53
N ILE A 173 5.47 1.72 -18.84
CA ILE A 173 5.85 3.09 -19.24
C ILE A 173 7.31 3.41 -18.95
#